data_AF-A0A0S3T0T1-F1
#
_entry.id   AF-A0A0S3T0T1-F1
#
_cell.length_a   1.000
_cell.length_b   1.000
_cell.length_c   1.000
_cell.angle_alpha   90.00
_cell.angle_beta   90.00
_cell.angle_gamma   90.00
#
_symmetry.space_group_name_H-M   'P 1'
#
loop_
_entity.id
_entity.type
_entity.pdbx_description
1 polymer ?
#
loop_
_entity_poly.entity_id
_entity_poly.type
_entity_poly.pdbx_seq_one_letter_code
_entity_poly.pdbx_strand_id
1 'polypeptide(L)'
;MEDLLAEEHSFMDAMELDRVEKVRKLLMMSARNRIPFSKIHHYRTLFGIPDDFRDRVAKYPDFLKIAVDSDDKKVLKLVKWDPLLAVSALEKEFVVDEDRK
;
A
#
# COMPACT_ATOMS: atom_id res chain seq x y z
N MET A 1 5.15 9.20 28.95
CA MET A 1 4.75 7.91 28.35
C MET A 1 3.54 8.10 27.46
N GLU A 2 2.47 8.73 27.97
CA GLU A 2 1.27 9.06 27.18
C GLU A 2 1.57 9.98 25.98
N ASP A 3 2.40 11.01 26.15
CA ASP A 3 2.79 11.91 25.05
C ASP A 3 3.50 11.17 23.90
N LEU A 4 4.38 10.23 24.23
CA LEU A 4 5.11 9.42 23.24
C LEU A 4 4.17 8.48 22.47
N LEU A 5 3.16 7.91 23.14
CA LEU A 5 2.15 7.06 22.50
C LEU A 5 1.25 7.88 21.57
N ALA A 6 0.87 9.10 21.97
CA ALA A 6 0.09 9.99 21.13
C ALA A 6 0.88 10.45 19.89
N GLU A 7 2.16 10.75 20.08
CA GLU A 7 3.07 11.08 18.98
C GLU A 7 3.22 9.91 18.00
N GLU A 8 3.45 8.69 18.51
CA GLU A 8 3.52 7.48 17.68
C GLU A 8 2.22 7.28 16.86
N HIS A 9 1.05 7.46 17.48
CA HIS A 9 -0.23 7.30 16.79
C HIS A 9 -0.42 8.35 15.69
N SER A 10 -0.03 9.60 15.95
CA SER A 10 -0.05 10.68 14.95
C SER A 10 0.85 10.35 13.75
N PHE A 11 2.08 9.85 14.01
CA PHE A 11 2.97 9.39 12.95
C PHE A 11 2.39 8.21 12.18
N MET A 12 1.76 7.27 12.88
CA MET A 12 1.09 6.13 12.25
C MET A 12 -0.02 6.59 11.30
N ASP A 13 -0.82 7.57 11.67
CA ASP A 13 -1.88 8.07 10.80
C ASP A 13 -1.33 8.92 9.65
N ALA A 14 -0.30 9.74 9.88
CA ALA A 14 0.37 10.52 8.84
C ALA A 14 1.00 9.64 7.74
N MET A 15 1.47 8.44 8.11
CA MET A 15 2.08 7.48 7.18
C MET A 15 1.07 6.56 6.49
N GLU A 16 -0.24 6.69 6.75
CA GLU A 16 -1.28 5.81 6.19
C GLU A 16 -1.22 5.76 4.65
N LEU A 17 -1.13 6.93 4.00
CA LEU A 17 -1.12 7.02 2.54
C LEU A 17 0.13 6.38 1.91
N ASP A 18 1.31 6.61 2.49
CA ASP A 18 2.56 5.99 2.02
C ASP A 18 2.50 4.46 2.09
N ARG A 19 1.92 3.91 3.16
CA ARG A 19 1.73 2.46 3.30
C ARG A 19 0.73 1.92 2.28
N VAL A 20 -0.32 2.67 1.98
CA VAL A 20 -1.28 2.31 0.91
C VAL A 20 -0.58 2.29 -0.44
N GLU A 21 0.28 3.27 -0.75
CA GLU A 21 1.08 3.27 -1.97
C GLU A 21 2.05 2.09 -2.04
N LYS A 22 2.74 1.77 -0.94
CA LYS A 22 3.60 0.58 -0.86
C LYS A 22 2.82 -0.70 -1.17
N VAL A 23 1.63 -0.87 -0.58
CA VAL A 23 0.77 -2.02 -0.86
C VAL A 23 0.27 -2.02 -2.31
N ARG A 24 -0.07 -0.86 -2.88
CA ARG A 24 -0.42 -0.74 -4.30
C ARG A 24 0.73 -1.19 -5.20
N LYS A 25 1.97 -0.74 -4.94
CA LYS A 25 3.17 -1.19 -5.66
C LYS A 25 3.41 -2.69 -5.54
N LEU A 26 3.27 -3.25 -4.33
CA LEU A 26 3.38 -4.70 -4.11
C LEU A 26 2.34 -5.47 -4.93
N LEU A 27 1.10 -4.99 -4.96
CA LEU A 27 0.06 -5.59 -5.79
C LEU A 27 0.38 -5.48 -7.27
N MET A 28 0.86 -4.32 -7.74
CA MET A 28 1.28 -4.11 -9.14
C MET A 28 2.40 -5.08 -9.57
N MET A 29 3.29 -5.48 -8.64
CA MET A 29 4.35 -6.47 -8.90
C MET A 29 3.89 -7.92 -8.74
N SER A 30 2.70 -8.14 -8.17
CA SER A 30 2.18 -9.48 -7.86
C SER A 30 1.46 -10.12 -9.05
N ALA A 31 1.44 -11.45 -9.07
CA ALA A 31 0.66 -12.18 -10.06
C ALA A 31 -0.83 -11.78 -9.99
N ARG A 32 -1.40 -11.41 -11.15
CA ARG A 32 -2.82 -11.02 -11.30
C ARG A 32 -3.25 -9.82 -10.45
N ASN A 33 -2.30 -9.03 -9.97
CA ASN A 33 -2.52 -7.88 -9.08
C ASN A 33 -3.27 -8.22 -7.78
N ARG A 34 -2.92 -9.36 -7.17
CA ARG A 34 -3.58 -9.90 -5.98
C ARG A 34 -2.58 -10.52 -5.01
N ILE A 35 -2.80 -10.30 -3.71
CA ILE A 35 -2.02 -10.92 -2.64
C ILE A 35 -2.98 -11.42 -1.54
N PRO A 36 -2.86 -12.67 -1.06
CA PRO A 36 -3.61 -13.13 0.10
C PRO A 36 -3.35 -12.29 1.36
N PHE A 37 -4.40 -12.01 2.13
CA PHE A 37 -4.24 -11.24 3.38
C PHE A 37 -3.27 -11.90 4.36
N SER A 38 -3.20 -13.24 4.37
CA SER A 38 -2.24 -13.97 5.20
C SER A 38 -0.78 -13.62 4.86
N LYS A 39 -0.47 -13.39 3.58
CA LYS A 39 0.88 -13.01 3.14
C LYS A 39 1.19 -11.54 3.47
N ILE A 40 0.22 -10.64 3.31
CA ILE A 40 0.37 -9.24 3.73
C ILE A 40 0.63 -9.17 5.24
N HIS A 41 -0.17 -9.89 6.04
CA HIS A 41 -0.02 -9.92 7.49
C HIS A 41 1.31 -10.53 7.95
N HIS A 42 1.76 -11.60 7.29
CA HIS A 42 3.04 -12.25 7.62
C HIS A 42 4.24 -11.32 7.39
N TYR A 43 4.21 -10.48 6.35
CA TYR A 43 5.30 -9.55 6.02
C TYR A 43 5.05 -8.11 6.45
N ARG A 44 4.02 -7.86 7.27
CA ARG A 44 3.57 -6.50 7.61
C ARG A 44 4.68 -5.64 8.22
N THR A 45 5.52 -6.23 9.07
CA THR A 45 6.62 -5.54 9.75
C THR A 45 7.69 -5.04 8.79
N LEU A 46 7.94 -5.75 7.69
CA LEU A 46 8.91 -5.33 6.66
C LEU A 46 8.47 -4.07 5.93
N PHE A 47 7.16 -3.86 5.80
CA PHE A 47 6.58 -2.73 5.08
C PHE A 47 5.97 -1.67 6.01
N GLY A 48 6.11 -1.86 7.32
CA GLY A 48 5.50 -0.99 8.34
C GLY A 48 3.97 -0.99 8.30
N ILE A 49 3.32 -2.05 7.82
CA ILE A 49 1.87 -2.14 7.72
C ILE A 49 1.27 -2.46 9.10
N PRO A 50 0.27 -1.70 9.57
CA PRO A 50 -0.35 -1.95 10.88
C PRO A 50 -1.28 -3.17 10.87
N ASP A 51 -1.59 -3.69 12.05
CA ASP A 51 -2.47 -4.86 12.22
C ASP A 51 -3.92 -4.59 11.75
N ASP A 52 -4.38 -3.35 11.91
CA ASP A 52 -5.70 -2.86 11.47
C ASP A 52 -5.76 -2.51 9.98
N PHE A 53 -4.71 -2.78 9.20
CA PHE A 53 -4.63 -2.41 7.79
C PHE A 53 -5.82 -2.94 6.98
N ARG A 54 -6.30 -4.15 7.33
CA ARG A 54 -7.47 -4.74 6.66
C ARG A 54 -8.72 -3.88 6.79
N ASP A 55 -8.90 -3.20 7.91
CA ASP A 55 -10.03 -2.28 8.13
C ASP A 55 -9.78 -0.95 7.41
N ARG A 56 -8.52 -0.49 7.37
CA ARG A 56 -8.11 0.71 6.62
C ARG A 56 -8.29 0.57 5.10
N VAL A 57 -8.24 -0.65 4.53
CA VAL A 57 -8.50 -0.90 3.10
C VAL A 57 -9.85 -0.33 2.66
N ALA A 58 -10.87 -0.36 3.52
CA ALA A 58 -12.21 0.15 3.19
C ALA A 58 -12.22 1.66 2.89
N LYS A 59 -11.23 2.42 3.35
CA LYS A 59 -11.07 3.85 3.06
C LYS A 59 -10.58 4.12 1.63
N TYR A 60 -10.07 3.11 0.92
CA TYR A 60 -9.41 3.25 -0.38
C TYR A 60 -10.05 2.40 -1.50
N PRO A 61 -11.37 2.49 -1.72
CA PRO A 61 -12.09 1.64 -2.67
C PRO A 61 -11.65 1.83 -4.13
N ASP A 62 -11.15 3.02 -4.49
CA ASP A 62 -10.68 3.33 -5.84
C ASP A 62 -9.36 2.62 -6.19
N PHE A 63 -8.61 2.19 -5.17
CA PHE A 63 -7.30 1.58 -5.33
C PHE A 63 -7.30 0.10 -4.95
N LEU A 64 -8.04 -0.26 -3.90
CA LEU A 64 -7.95 -1.55 -3.23
C LEU A 64 -9.34 -2.18 -3.08
N LYS A 65 -9.41 -3.49 -3.31
CA LYS A 65 -10.64 -4.27 -3.13
C LYS A 65 -10.34 -5.59 -2.45
N ILE A 66 -11.19 -5.95 -1.49
CA ILE A 66 -11.20 -7.28 -0.90
C ILE A 66 -11.96 -8.22 -1.83
N ALA A 67 -11.34 -9.33 -2.19
CA ALA A 67 -11.94 -10.39 -3.00
C ALA A 67 -11.72 -11.76 -2.36
N VAL A 68 -12.47 -12.75 -2.82
CA VAL A 68 -12.30 -14.15 -2.45
C VAL A 68 -11.71 -14.88 -3.65
N ASP A 69 -10.66 -15.65 -3.44
CA ASP A 69 -10.03 -16.46 -4.49
C ASP A 69 -10.72 -17.82 -4.64
N SER A 70 -10.30 -18.62 -5.62
CA SER A 70 -10.85 -19.97 -5.88
C SER A 70 -10.79 -20.91 -4.67
N ASP A 71 -9.81 -20.71 -3.77
CA ASP A 71 -9.61 -21.49 -2.55
C ASP A 71 -10.40 -20.94 -1.34
N ASP A 72 -11.40 -20.08 -1.53
CA ASP A 72 -12.14 -19.37 -0.46
C ASP A 72 -11.26 -18.47 0.45
N LYS A 73 -10.04 -18.16 0.00
CA LYS A 73 -9.11 -17.29 0.72
C LYS A 73 -9.42 -15.83 0.41
N LYS A 74 -9.46 -15.01 1.46
CA LYS A 74 -9.54 -13.55 1.31
C LYS A 74 -8.23 -13.01 0.75
N VAL A 75 -8.32 -12.33 -0.39
CA VAL A 75 -7.20 -11.68 -1.08
C VAL A 75 -7.47 -10.19 -1.19
N LEU A 76 -6.39 -9.41 -1.11
CA LEU A 76 -6.39 -8.01 -1.50
C LEU A 76 -6.09 -7.93 -2.99
N LYS A 77 -6.87 -7.12 -3.71
CA LYS A 77 -6.75 -6.93 -5.16
C LYS A 77 -6.58 -5.44 -5.48
N LEU A 78 -5.72 -5.14 -6.45
CA LEU A 78 -5.63 -3.80 -7.05
C LEU A 78 -6.84 -3.54 -7.96
N VAL A 79 -7.50 -2.40 -7.75
CA VAL A 79 -8.62 -1.95 -8.58
C VAL A 79 -8.11 -1.20 -9.81
N LYS A 80 -7.20 -0.24 -9.59
CA LYS A 80 -6.65 0.62 -10.65
C LYS A 80 -5.13 0.62 -10.62
N TRP A 81 -4.53 0.35 -11.79
CA TRP A 81 -3.09 0.52 -12.00
C TRP A 81 -2.75 2.01 -12.09
N ASP A 82 -1.64 2.39 -11.47
CA ASP A 82 -1.17 3.77 -11.43
C ASP A 82 0.23 3.87 -12.02
N PRO A 83 0.40 4.40 -13.25
CA PRO A 83 1.69 4.55 -13.89
C PRO A 83 2.69 5.38 -13.06
N LEU A 84 2.22 6.33 -12.24
CA LEU A 84 3.07 7.17 -11.39
C LEU A 84 3.69 6.39 -10.21
N LEU A 85 3.16 5.20 -9.91
CA LEU A 85 3.75 4.26 -8.96
C LEU A 85 4.69 3.24 -9.64
N ALA A 86 4.62 3.11 -10.96
CA ALA A 86 5.40 2.18 -11.78
C ALA A 86 6.69 2.81 -12.33
N VAL A 87 7.24 3.78 -11.62
CA VAL A 87 8.52 4.43 -11.93
C VAL A 87 9.48 4.21 -10.77
N SER A 88 10.75 3.99 -11.08
CA SER A 88 11.82 3.88 -10.11
C SER A 88 12.08 5.21 -9.41
N ALA A 89 12.75 5.16 -8.25
CA ALA A 89 13.17 6.37 -7.54
C ALA A 89 14.08 7.24 -8.43
N LEU A 90 14.96 6.60 -9.19
CA LEU A 90 15.83 7.25 -10.16
C LEU A 90 15.00 8.01 -11.21
N GLU A 91 14.07 7.33 -11.89
CA GLU A 91 13.22 7.98 -12.90
C GLU A 91 12.43 9.16 -12.33
N LYS A 92 11.92 9.07 -11.10
CA LYS A 92 11.23 10.20 -10.46
C LYS A 92 12.12 11.43 -10.28
N GLU A 93 13.40 11.25 -9.99
CA GLU A 93 14.35 12.35 -9.81
C GLU A 93 14.71 13.03 -11.15
N PHE A 94 14.74 12.28 -12.26
CA PHE A 94 15.12 12.80 -13.57
C PHE A 94 13.95 13.37 -14.41
N VAL A 95 12.68 13.03 -14.11
CA VAL A 95 11.51 13.58 -14.82
C VAL A 95 11.31 15.08 -14.56
N VAL A 96 11.91 15.65 -13.53
CA VAL A 96 11.78 17.08 -13.19
C VAL A 96 12.58 18.01 -14.13
N ASP A 97 13.47 17.47 -14.98
CA ASP A 97 14.32 18.29 -15.85
C ASP A 97 13.72 18.59 -17.24
N GLU A 98 12.68 17.86 -17.70
CA GLU A 98 12.16 18.03 -19.07
C GLU A 98 11.12 19.17 -19.24
N ASP A 99 10.55 19.71 -18.15
CA ASP A 99 9.63 20.86 -18.20
C ASP A 99 10.34 22.22 -18.14
N ARG A 100 11.69 22.24 -18.17
CA ARG A 100 12.49 23.47 -18.16
C ARG A 100 12.95 23.82 -19.58
N LYS A 101 12.01 24.23 -20.45
CA LYS A 101 12.34 24.82 -21.75
C LYS A 101 11.50 26.04 -22.09
#